data_AF-A0A0C2ZNG6-F1
#
_entry.id   AF-A0A0C2ZNG6-F1
#
_cell.length_a   1.000
_cell.length_b   1.000
_cell.length_c   1.000
_cell.angle_alpha   90.00
_cell.angle_beta   90.00
_cell.angle_gamma   90.00
#
_symmetry.space_group_name_H-M   'P 1'
#
loop_
_entity.id
_entity.type
_entity.pdbx_description
1 polymer ?
#
loop_
_entity_poly.entity_id
_entity_poly.type
_entity_poly.pdbx_seq_one_letter_code
_entity_poly.pdbx_strand_id
1 'polypeptide(L)'
;PRHLRTLFEMGENIGHPELPDLVAIFLFQQRNPGIDIPDISKCPKVLDQGYSYSSAVATFYAPSDPSGVNGMLHQCIHASFSWRNGSPCYDCVFVEKDPTLPGFQGLFVAQVLLLFSFDYRNVHYPCALVQWFTSIGDEPCTNTGMWKV
;
A
#
# COMPACT_ATOMS: atom_id res chain seq x y z
N PRO A 1 -13.99 9.23 5.15
CA PRO A 1 -13.62 10.20 6.21
C PRO A 1 -12.13 10.12 6.47
N ARG A 2 -11.45 11.25 6.75
CA ARG A 2 -10.05 11.23 7.17
C ARG A 2 -9.97 11.48 8.67
N HIS A 3 -9.07 10.78 9.36
CA HIS A 3 -8.89 10.93 10.81
C HIS A 3 -7.48 11.42 11.11
N LEU A 4 -7.37 12.53 11.83
CA LEU A 4 -6.09 13.05 12.30
C LEU A 4 -5.59 12.17 13.45
N ARG A 5 -4.41 11.58 13.29
CA ARG A 5 -3.80 10.64 14.25
C ARG A 5 -2.28 10.78 14.19
N THR A 6 -1.60 10.39 15.26
CA THR A 6 -0.16 10.14 15.20
C THR A 6 0.13 8.83 14.45
N LEU A 7 1.33 8.67 13.89
CA LEU A 7 1.74 7.40 13.29
C LEU A 7 1.71 6.25 14.29
N PHE A 8 2.04 6.51 15.55
CA PHE A 8 1.98 5.50 16.60
C PHE A 8 0.54 5.02 16.84
N GLU A 9 -0.42 5.94 16.98
CA GLU A 9 -1.84 5.58 17.13
C GLU A 9 -2.37 4.83 15.90
N MET A 10 -1.95 5.21 14.68
CA MET A 10 -2.34 4.48 13.48
C MET A 10 -1.84 3.03 13.52
N GLY A 11 -0.58 2.83 13.91
CA GLY A 11 0.05 1.51 14.03
C GLY A 11 -0.61 0.64 15.08
N GLU A 12 -0.80 1.16 16.29
CA GLU A 12 -1.47 0.45 17.39
C GLU A 12 -2.87 -0.05 17.00
N ASN A 13 -3.66 0.77 16.30
CA ASN A 13 -5.03 0.43 15.91
C ASN A 13 -5.12 -0.77 14.95
N ILE A 14 -4.06 -1.03 14.18
CA ILE A 14 -4.00 -2.13 13.22
C ILE A 14 -3.09 -3.28 13.68
N GLY A 15 -2.52 -3.19 14.89
CA GLY A 15 -1.60 -4.19 15.43
C GLY A 15 -0.16 -4.10 14.89
N HIS A 16 0.25 -2.93 14.37
CA HIS A 16 1.59 -2.65 13.86
C HIS A 16 2.24 -1.46 14.60
N PRO A 17 2.61 -1.60 15.89
CA PRO A 17 3.29 -0.55 16.67
C PRO A 17 4.56 0.01 16.02
N GLU A 18 5.20 -0.78 15.15
CA GLU A 18 6.42 -0.44 14.43
C GLU A 18 6.20 0.57 13.28
N LEU A 19 4.96 0.99 13.00
CA LEU A 19 4.65 1.91 11.90
C LEU A 19 5.53 3.19 11.88
N PRO A 20 5.82 3.87 13.00
CA PRO A 20 6.71 5.04 12.98
C PRO A 20 8.13 4.72 12.49
N ASP A 21 8.65 3.54 12.83
CA ASP A 21 9.99 3.10 12.41
C ASP A 21 9.99 2.74 10.93
N LEU A 22 8.93 2.08 10.43
CA LEU A 22 8.75 1.81 9.01
C LEU A 22 8.69 3.11 8.19
N VAL A 23 7.99 4.12 8.69
CA VAL A 23 7.94 5.45 8.05
C VAL A 23 9.31 6.14 8.06
N ALA A 24 10.05 6.03 9.15
CA ALA A 24 11.40 6.59 9.26
C ALA A 24 12.36 5.95 8.25
N ILE A 25 12.30 4.62 8.09
CA ILE A 25 13.06 3.86 7.10
C ILE A 25 12.65 4.28 5.68
N PHE A 26 11.34 4.30 5.40
CA PHE A 26 10.81 4.73 4.11
C PHE A 26 11.33 6.12 3.72
N LEU A 27 11.25 7.09 4.63
CA LEU A 27 11.76 8.44 4.39
C LEU A 27 13.27 8.49 4.16
N PHE A 28 14.03 7.66 4.85
CA PHE A 28 15.47 7.56 4.59
C PHE A 28 15.72 7.07 3.16
N GLN A 29 15.06 6.00 2.75
CA GLN A 29 15.22 5.40 1.41
C GLN A 29 14.81 6.37 0.30
N GLN A 30 13.69 7.10 0.47
CA GLN A 30 13.23 8.09 -0.51
C GLN A 30 14.24 9.23 -0.73
N ARG A 31 15.02 9.57 0.31
CA ARG A 31 15.99 10.68 0.26
C ARG A 31 17.40 10.24 -0.10
N ASN A 32 17.70 8.96 0.03
CA ASN A 32 19.04 8.38 -0.15
C ASN A 32 18.96 7.10 -0.99
N PRO A 33 18.56 7.18 -2.27
CA PRO A 33 18.38 6.00 -3.10
C PRO A 33 19.71 5.24 -3.26
N GLY A 34 19.67 3.92 -3.06
CA GLY A 34 20.84 3.04 -3.19
C GLY A 34 21.80 3.04 -2.00
N ILE A 35 21.49 3.77 -0.93
CA ILE A 35 22.26 3.73 0.32
C ILE A 35 21.63 2.71 1.27
N ASP A 36 22.46 1.87 1.87
CA ASP A 36 22.02 0.92 2.90
C ASP A 36 21.36 1.65 4.07
N ILE A 37 20.30 1.03 4.59
CA ILE A 37 19.51 1.60 5.69
C ILE A 37 20.40 1.61 6.94
N PRO A 38 20.63 2.78 7.57
CA PRO A 38 21.40 2.85 8.80
C PRO A 38 20.60 2.31 9.97
N ASP A 39 21.22 2.26 11.15
CA ASP A 39 20.50 2.05 12.40
C ASP A 39 19.32 3.05 12.52
N ILE A 40 18.17 2.55 13.01
CA ILE A 40 16.92 3.31 13.09
C ILE A 40 17.07 4.63 13.87
N SER A 41 17.99 4.70 14.83
CA SER A 41 18.29 5.92 15.59
C SER A 41 18.78 7.08 14.71
N LYS A 42 19.32 6.77 13.52
CA LYS A 42 19.81 7.73 12.52
C LYS A 42 18.78 8.06 11.45
N CYS A 43 17.65 7.35 11.41
CA CYS A 43 16.57 7.61 10.45
C CYS A 43 15.79 8.88 10.83
N PRO A 44 15.23 9.60 9.85
CA PRO A 44 14.41 10.78 10.09
C PRO A 44 13.12 10.40 10.84
N LYS A 45 12.85 11.07 11.96
CA LYS A 45 11.61 10.88 12.71
C LYS A 45 10.54 11.86 12.24
N VAL A 46 9.35 11.34 11.97
CA VAL A 46 8.14 12.14 11.76
C VAL A 46 7.47 12.30 13.11
N LEU A 47 7.45 13.53 13.64
CA LEU A 47 6.80 13.85 14.91
C LEU A 47 5.38 14.39 14.70
N ASP A 48 5.09 14.86 13.49
CA ASP A 48 3.80 15.45 13.15
C ASP A 48 2.72 14.40 12.97
N GLN A 49 1.47 14.82 13.16
CA GLN A 49 0.31 13.99 12.91
C GLN A 49 0.08 13.79 11.41
N GLY A 50 -0.48 12.64 11.07
CA GLY A 50 -0.94 12.33 9.73
C GLY A 50 -2.46 12.15 9.67
N TYR A 51 -2.95 11.91 8.47
CA TYR A 51 -4.33 11.51 8.23
C TYR A 51 -4.40 10.04 7.87
N SER A 52 -5.30 9.27 8.49
CA SER A 52 -5.65 7.93 8.03
C SER A 52 -6.95 7.95 7.22
N TYR A 53 -7.07 7.00 6.29
CA TYR A 53 -8.17 6.86 5.36
C TYR A 53 -8.70 5.42 5.39
N SER A 54 -10.02 5.26 5.27
CA SER A 54 -10.65 3.94 5.19
C SER A 54 -10.61 3.33 3.78
N SER A 55 -10.36 4.17 2.77
CA SER A 55 -10.30 3.76 1.37
C SER A 55 -9.52 4.76 0.50
N ALA A 56 -9.07 4.28 -0.65
CA ALA A 56 -8.45 5.05 -1.72
C ALA A 56 -9.07 4.65 -3.07
N VAL A 57 -8.92 5.50 -4.09
CA VAL A 57 -9.42 5.19 -5.44
C VAL A 57 -8.24 5.07 -6.40
N ALA A 58 -8.13 3.92 -7.05
CA ALA A 58 -7.24 3.69 -8.17
C ALA A 58 -7.99 3.95 -9.47
N THR A 59 -7.35 4.67 -10.40
CA THR A 59 -7.90 4.93 -11.74
C THR A 59 -6.93 4.40 -12.77
N PHE A 60 -7.37 3.52 -13.66
CA PHE A 60 -6.51 2.90 -14.66
C PHE A 60 -7.28 2.62 -15.94
N TYR A 61 -6.54 2.45 -17.04
CA TYR A 61 -7.10 2.14 -18.35
C TYR A 61 -7.21 0.62 -18.53
N ALA A 62 -8.40 0.13 -18.88
CA ALA A 62 -8.66 -1.29 -19.11
C ALA A 62 -9.50 -1.47 -20.39
N PRO A 63 -8.86 -1.52 -21.58
CA PRO A 63 -9.55 -1.48 -22.87
C PRO A 63 -10.44 -2.69 -23.15
N SER A 64 -10.26 -3.79 -22.42
CA SER A 64 -10.97 -5.06 -22.61
C SER A 64 -12.33 -5.13 -21.90
N ASP A 65 -12.69 -4.15 -21.06
CA ASP A 65 -13.94 -4.14 -20.31
C ASP A 65 -14.88 -3.03 -20.84
N PRO A 66 -16.11 -3.35 -21.31
CA PRO A 66 -17.02 -2.37 -21.91
C PRO A 66 -17.59 -1.31 -20.93
N SER A 67 -17.09 -1.22 -19.69
CA SER A 67 -17.74 -0.54 -18.57
C SER A 67 -17.09 0.79 -18.13
N GLY A 68 -16.72 1.67 -19.07
CA GLY A 68 -16.28 3.03 -18.75
C GLY A 68 -16.24 4.00 -19.95
N VAL A 69 -16.42 5.30 -19.70
CA VAL A 69 -16.21 6.35 -20.73
C VAL A 69 -14.75 6.29 -21.17
N ASN A 70 -14.51 6.04 -22.47
CA ASN A 70 -13.17 5.88 -23.05
C ASN A 70 -12.32 4.74 -22.45
N GLY A 71 -12.90 3.70 -21.84
CA GLY A 71 -12.14 2.54 -21.32
C GLY A 71 -11.36 2.78 -20.02
N MET A 72 -11.65 3.89 -19.31
CA MET A 72 -11.11 4.17 -17.97
C MET A 72 -11.95 3.51 -16.88
N LEU A 73 -11.29 2.85 -15.93
CA LEU A 73 -11.90 2.22 -14.76
C LEU A 73 -11.47 2.92 -13.48
N HIS A 74 -12.39 2.95 -12.51
CA HIS A 74 -12.13 3.38 -11.14
C HIS A 74 -12.41 2.22 -10.20
N GLN A 75 -11.44 1.87 -9.36
CA GLN A 75 -11.61 0.87 -8.31
C GLN A 75 -11.35 1.50 -6.95
N CYS A 76 -12.25 1.23 -6.00
CA CYS A 76 -12.09 1.66 -4.61
C CYS A 76 -11.41 0.55 -3.84
N ILE A 77 -10.25 0.86 -3.25
CA ILE A 77 -9.44 -0.01 -2.39
C ILE A 77 -9.79 0.31 -0.95
N HIS A 78 -10.16 -0.69 -0.17
CA HIS A 78 -10.54 -0.54 1.23
C HIS A 78 -9.44 -1.00 2.17
N ALA A 79 -9.25 -0.22 3.23
CA ALA A 79 -8.43 -0.56 4.39
C ALA A 79 -9.16 -0.07 5.64
N SER A 80 -10.19 -0.81 6.04
CA SER A 80 -11.09 -0.41 7.13
C SER A 80 -11.15 -1.48 8.21
N PHE A 81 -10.88 -1.08 9.46
CA PHE A 81 -10.98 -1.96 10.63
C PHE A 81 -12.43 -2.40 10.94
N SER A 82 -13.43 -1.63 10.50
CA SER A 82 -14.83 -2.05 10.54
C SER A 82 -15.53 -1.62 9.26
N TRP A 83 -16.05 -2.59 8.51
CA TRP A 83 -16.79 -2.34 7.28
C TRP A 83 -18.27 -2.64 7.48
N ARG A 84 -19.13 -1.64 7.26
CA ARG A 84 -20.60 -1.75 7.45
C ARG A 84 -21.01 -2.29 8.83
N ASN A 85 -20.32 -1.83 9.89
CA ASN A 85 -20.46 -2.32 11.28
C ASN A 85 -20.16 -3.82 11.43
N GLY A 86 -19.44 -4.41 10.49
CA GLY A 86 -18.98 -5.79 10.52
C GLY A 86 -17.46 -5.88 10.65
N SER A 87 -16.94 -7.01 10.19
CA SER A 87 -15.53 -7.36 10.20
C SER A 87 -14.66 -6.34 9.44
N PRO A 88 -13.34 -6.32 9.70
CA PRO A 88 -12.40 -5.56 8.89
C PRO A 88 -12.47 -5.95 7.41
N CYS A 89 -12.18 -4.99 6.54
CA CYS A 89 -12.09 -5.16 5.09
C CYS A 89 -10.76 -4.55 4.63
N TYR A 90 -9.86 -5.43 4.18
CA TYR A 90 -8.53 -5.10 3.69
C TYR A 90 -8.37 -5.71 2.30
N ASP A 91 -8.40 -4.86 1.28
CA ASP A 91 -8.37 -5.29 -0.10
C ASP A 91 -6.94 -5.66 -0.52
N CYS A 92 -6.85 -6.65 -1.42
CA CYS A 92 -5.60 -6.98 -2.09
C CYS A 92 -5.41 -6.09 -3.33
N VAL A 93 -4.17 -5.69 -3.57
CA VAL A 93 -3.76 -4.84 -4.68
C VAL A 93 -2.60 -5.45 -5.44
N PHE A 94 -2.53 -5.15 -6.72
CA PHE A 94 -1.32 -5.33 -7.52
C PHE A 94 -0.43 -4.09 -7.37
N VAL A 95 0.87 -4.31 -7.20
CA VAL A 95 1.88 -3.26 -7.17
C VAL A 95 2.89 -3.52 -8.27
N GLU A 96 3.32 -2.48 -8.98
CA GLU A 96 4.34 -2.62 -10.01
C GLU A 96 5.63 -3.19 -9.40
N LYS A 97 6.16 -4.25 -10.03
CA LYS A 97 7.43 -4.89 -9.70
C LYS A 97 8.46 -4.63 -10.79
N ASP A 98 8.11 -4.99 -12.02
CA ASP A 98 8.96 -4.83 -13.20
C ASP A 98 8.08 -4.55 -14.42
N PRO A 99 8.06 -3.30 -14.92
CA PRO A 99 7.23 -2.93 -16.05
C PRO A 99 7.66 -3.56 -17.38
N THR A 100 8.83 -4.21 -17.43
CA THR A 100 9.32 -4.91 -18.63
C THR A 100 8.75 -6.32 -18.76
N LEU A 101 8.23 -6.88 -17.68
CA LEU A 101 7.63 -8.21 -17.66
C LEU A 101 6.12 -8.13 -17.96
N PRO A 102 5.58 -9.06 -18.76
CA PRO A 102 4.17 -9.04 -19.10
C PRO A 102 3.29 -9.56 -17.96
N GLY A 103 2.12 -8.93 -17.81
CA GLY A 103 1.05 -9.41 -16.93
C GLY A 103 1.50 -9.56 -15.47
N PHE A 104 1.10 -10.67 -14.84
CA PHE A 104 1.33 -10.91 -13.42
C PHE A 104 2.82 -11.02 -13.04
N GLN A 105 3.70 -11.45 -13.95
CA GLN A 105 5.13 -11.59 -13.66
C GLN A 105 5.79 -10.24 -13.32
N GLY A 106 5.25 -9.15 -13.87
CA GLY A 106 5.67 -7.77 -13.60
C GLY A 106 5.01 -7.14 -12.37
N LEU A 107 4.24 -7.91 -11.59
CA LEU A 107 3.45 -7.41 -10.47
C LEU A 107 3.80 -8.13 -9.16
N PHE A 108 3.82 -7.36 -8.08
CA PHE A 108 3.68 -7.87 -6.72
C PHE A 108 2.20 -7.94 -6.34
N VAL A 109 1.87 -8.78 -5.37
CA VAL A 109 0.56 -8.80 -4.72
C VAL A 109 0.74 -8.41 -3.26
N ALA A 110 -0.11 -7.52 -2.77
CA ALA A 110 -0.10 -7.12 -1.38
C ALA A 110 -1.52 -6.93 -0.85
N GLN A 111 -1.73 -7.12 0.45
CA GLN A 111 -2.94 -6.69 1.14
C GLN A 111 -2.72 -5.33 1.79
N VAL A 112 -3.61 -4.38 1.55
CA VAL A 112 -3.53 -3.04 2.14
C VAL A 112 -4.10 -3.05 3.55
N LEU A 113 -3.25 -2.79 4.54
CA LEU A 113 -3.63 -2.78 5.96
C LEU A 113 -4.00 -1.38 6.46
N LEU A 114 -3.36 -0.35 5.91
CA LEU A 114 -3.61 1.05 6.29
C LEU A 114 -3.34 1.96 5.10
N LEU A 115 -4.24 2.90 4.87
CA LEU A 115 -4.05 4.03 3.98
C LEU A 115 -3.87 5.28 4.83
N PHE A 116 -2.79 6.02 4.64
CA PHE A 116 -2.49 7.20 5.44
C PHE A 116 -1.65 8.21 4.66
N SER A 117 -1.51 9.41 5.20
CA SER A 117 -0.64 10.43 4.66
C SER A 117 -0.04 11.27 5.77
N PHE A 118 1.18 11.76 5.56
CA PHE A 118 1.84 12.69 6.45
C PHE A 118 2.66 13.69 5.65
N ASP A 119 3.01 14.81 6.28
CA ASP A 119 3.91 15.81 5.69
C ASP A 119 5.29 15.72 6.35
N TYR A 120 6.34 15.84 5.56
CA TYR A 120 7.70 15.92 6.06
C TYR A 120 8.52 16.90 5.23
N ARG A 121 9.08 17.95 5.87
CA ARG A 121 9.85 19.02 5.21
C ARG A 121 9.13 19.63 4.00
N ASN A 122 7.85 19.98 4.15
CA ASN A 122 6.98 20.55 3.10
C ASN A 122 6.70 19.62 1.91
N VAL A 123 6.92 18.31 2.06
CA VAL A 123 6.54 17.31 1.07
C VAL A 123 5.41 16.45 1.64
N HIS A 124 4.35 16.30 0.86
CA HIS A 124 3.21 15.46 1.19
C HIS A 124 3.46 14.02 0.73
N TYR A 125 3.33 13.07 1.65
CA TYR A 125 3.53 11.64 1.38
C TYR A 125 2.21 10.88 1.55
N PRO A 126 1.51 10.53 0.47
CA PRO A 126 0.47 9.52 0.51
C PRO A 126 1.12 8.13 0.60
N CYS A 127 0.68 7.32 1.56
CA CYS A 127 1.30 6.05 1.88
C CYS A 127 0.25 4.95 2.12
N ALA A 128 0.69 3.72 1.88
CA ALA A 128 -0.03 2.52 2.25
C ALA A 128 0.92 1.63 3.07
N LEU A 129 0.46 1.13 4.21
CA LEU A 129 1.09 -0.03 4.85
C LEU A 129 0.47 -1.29 4.24
N VAL A 130 1.32 -2.19 3.79
CA VAL A 130 0.88 -3.41 3.09
C VAL A 130 1.56 -4.64 3.65
N GLN A 131 0.85 -5.76 3.59
CA GLN A 131 1.41 -7.10 3.77
C GLN A 131 1.68 -7.70 2.39
N TRP A 132 2.94 -8.00 2.09
CA TRP A 132 3.34 -8.60 0.82
C TRP A 132 3.04 -10.10 0.77
N PHE A 133 2.59 -10.58 -0.39
CA PHE A 133 2.51 -11.99 -0.71
C PHE A 133 3.62 -12.40 -1.69
N THR A 134 3.95 -13.69 -1.72
CA THR A 134 5.01 -14.25 -2.58
C THR A 134 4.44 -15.31 -3.50
N SER A 135 4.69 -15.21 -4.80
CA SER A 135 4.20 -16.19 -5.76
C SER A 135 4.73 -17.59 -5.48
N ILE A 136 3.84 -18.59 -5.60
CA ILE A 136 4.19 -20.01 -5.52
C ILE A 136 4.55 -20.48 -6.94
N GLY A 137 5.85 -20.47 -7.23
CA GLY A 137 6.39 -20.79 -8.55
C GLY A 137 6.35 -19.61 -9.53
N ASP A 138 6.80 -19.87 -10.75
CA ASP A 138 7.00 -18.86 -11.80
C ASP A 138 5.95 -18.92 -12.91
N GLU A 139 4.92 -19.74 -12.74
CA GLU A 139 3.87 -19.98 -13.72
C GLU A 139 2.48 -20.13 -13.05
N PRO A 140 1.39 -19.83 -13.78
CA PRO A 140 0.05 -20.09 -13.29
C PRO A 140 -0.18 -21.58 -13.00
N CYS A 141 -1.03 -21.86 -12.02
CA CYS A 141 -1.47 -23.21 -11.72
C CYS A 141 -2.10 -23.86 -12.95
N THR A 142 -1.60 -25.02 -13.37
CA THR A 142 -2.06 -25.75 -14.58
C THR A 142 -3.55 -26.08 -14.56
N ASN A 143 -4.14 -26.28 -13.39
CA ASN A 143 -5.56 -26.65 -13.25
C ASN A 143 -6.51 -25.44 -13.28
N THR A 144 -6.07 -24.27 -12.79
CA THR A 144 -6.94 -23.09 -12.65
C THR A 144 -6.59 -21.95 -13.60
N GLY A 145 -5.39 -21.98 -14.19
CA GLY A 145 -4.83 -20.85 -14.93
C GLY A 145 -4.51 -19.63 -14.05
N MET A 146 -4.62 -19.75 -12.72
CA MET A 146 -4.41 -18.65 -11.78
C MET A 146 -3.04 -18.72 -11.12
N TRP A 147 -2.47 -17.56 -10.86
CA TRP A 147 -1.30 -17.42 -10.00
C TRP A 147 -1.68 -17.69 -8.55
N LYS A 148 -0.78 -18.36 -7.83
CA LYS A 148 -0.90 -18.61 -6.40
C LYS A 148 0.12 -17.73 -5.70
N VAL A 149 -0.28 -17.09 -4.59
CA VAL A 149 0.56 -16.21 -3.77
C VAL A 149 0.40 -16.51 -2.28
#